data_AF-A0A2E0TH22-F1
#
_entry.id   AF-A0A2E0TH22-F1
#
_cell.length_a   1.000
_cell.length_b   1.000
_cell.length_c   1.000
_cell.angle_alpha   90.00
_cell.angle_beta   90.00
_cell.angle_gamma   90.00
#
_symmetry.space_group_name_H-M   'P 1'
#
loop_
_entity.id
_entity.type
_entity.pdbx_description
1 polymer ?
#
loop_
_entity_poly.entity_id
_entity_poly.type
_entity_poly.pdbx_seq_one_letter_code
_entity_poly.pdbx_strand_id
1 'polypeptide(L)'
;MTRAPAQDHDRMPRGEDAPRGPVRTCAGCRSAQPAAAMVRLAVVPEAPWLVPDPKGRLGGRGVWVHPRPACLQAAARKGGFARSLRRKVTVDPAALADAIERGLRERLQGLVLGARRGGHLAIGTEAAKTSVREGKTRLLWVAEDAGRRHDLEHQAQRLGSACLVWGTRDTLGELFGREAVAVCAVEDEGLAEALRGVTEQLSSLREQEGLRGGGASPHNGTRRARPGHREALESHVADDREDPAVTGHEAREAPSAAGRRTGSEHE
;
A
#
# COMPACT_ATOMS: atom_id res chain seq x y z
N MET A 1 28.54 -43.71 20.45
CA MET A 1 28.19 -43.63 19.02
C MET A 1 26.90 -42.83 18.91
N THR A 2 27.04 -41.52 18.73
CA THR A 2 25.96 -40.53 18.86
C THR A 2 25.33 -40.33 17.47
N ARG A 3 24.06 -40.70 17.32
CA ARG A 3 23.33 -40.65 16.05
C ARG A 3 22.90 -39.20 15.78
N ALA A 4 23.42 -38.61 14.70
CA ALA A 4 23.07 -37.27 14.25
C ALA A 4 21.56 -37.15 13.94
N PRO A 5 20.93 -35.99 14.18
CA PRO A 5 19.54 -35.77 13.77
C PRO A 5 19.47 -35.64 12.25
N ALA A 6 18.50 -36.34 11.65
CA ALA A 6 18.17 -36.20 10.25
C ALA A 6 17.74 -34.76 9.96
N GLN A 7 18.45 -34.12 9.05
CA GLN A 7 18.12 -32.80 8.55
C GLN A 7 16.93 -32.95 7.58
N ASP A 8 15.82 -32.29 7.90
CA ASP A 8 14.64 -32.21 7.05
C ASP A 8 14.91 -31.15 5.96
N HIS A 9 15.42 -31.59 4.82
CA HIS A 9 15.84 -30.71 3.71
C HIS A 9 14.71 -30.34 2.75
N ASP A 10 13.47 -30.78 2.98
CA ASP A 10 12.45 -30.79 1.92
C ASP A 10 11.23 -29.89 2.19
N ARG A 11 11.44 -28.76 2.87
CA ARG A 11 10.44 -27.70 2.94
C ARG A 11 10.65 -26.70 1.81
N MET A 12 10.29 -27.11 0.59
CA MET A 12 10.11 -26.18 -0.53
C MET A 12 9.17 -25.03 -0.10
N PRO A 13 9.54 -23.76 -0.33
CA PRO A 13 8.64 -22.64 -0.10
C PRO A 13 7.44 -22.78 -1.06
N ARG A 14 6.24 -22.95 -0.49
CA ARG A 14 4.99 -22.93 -1.26
C ARG A 14 4.86 -21.54 -1.87
N GLY A 15 4.82 -21.49 -3.20
CA GLY A 15 4.78 -20.27 -4.01
C GLY A 15 3.87 -19.19 -3.44
N GLU A 16 4.51 -18.15 -2.91
CA GLU A 16 3.94 -16.83 -2.71
C GLU A 16 3.83 -16.16 -4.10
N ASP A 17 2.80 -15.33 -4.28
CA ASP A 17 2.61 -14.39 -5.41
C ASP A 17 1.96 -14.86 -6.73
N ALA A 18 1.07 -15.85 -6.72
CA ALA A 18 0.04 -15.90 -7.76
C ALA A 18 -1.14 -15.00 -7.34
N PRO A 19 -1.49 -13.92 -8.08
CA PRO A 19 -2.61 -13.07 -7.71
C PRO A 19 -3.90 -13.89 -7.68
N ARG A 20 -4.49 -14.04 -6.49
CA ARG A 20 -5.73 -14.78 -6.29
C ARG A 20 -6.88 -13.99 -6.91
N GLY A 21 -7.47 -14.51 -7.99
CA GLY A 21 -8.71 -13.99 -8.55
C GLY A 21 -8.66 -13.69 -10.06
N PRO A 22 -9.77 -13.15 -10.61
CA PRO A 22 -9.89 -12.93 -12.04
C PRO A 22 -8.98 -11.79 -12.52
N VAL A 23 -8.24 -12.03 -13.60
CA VAL A 23 -7.52 -10.99 -14.33
C VAL A 23 -8.48 -10.23 -15.24
N ARG A 24 -8.36 -8.90 -15.26
CA ARG A 24 -9.21 -7.98 -16.04
C ARG A 24 -8.36 -7.05 -16.88
N THR A 25 -8.92 -6.58 -18.00
CA THR A 25 -8.25 -5.65 -18.91
C THR A 25 -8.78 -4.23 -18.69
N CYS A 26 -7.87 -3.28 -18.48
CA CYS A 26 -8.22 -1.88 -18.34
C CYS A 26 -8.82 -1.28 -19.61
N ALA A 27 -9.96 -0.62 -19.51
CA ALA A 27 -10.56 0.12 -20.62
C ALA A 27 -9.72 1.30 -21.11
N GLY A 28 -8.89 1.89 -20.24
CA GLY A 28 -8.00 3.00 -20.59
C GLY A 28 -6.71 2.52 -21.26
N CYS A 29 -5.80 1.92 -20.48
CA CYS A 29 -4.46 1.53 -20.92
C CYS A 29 -4.37 0.14 -21.56
N ARG A 30 -5.44 -0.67 -21.54
CA ARG A 30 -5.49 -2.02 -22.12
C ARG A 30 -4.55 -3.06 -21.51
N SER A 31 -3.83 -2.74 -20.44
CA SER A 31 -3.07 -3.75 -19.69
C SER A 31 -3.99 -4.67 -18.89
N ALA A 32 -3.56 -5.92 -18.73
CA ALA A 32 -4.23 -6.93 -17.92
C ALA A 32 -3.62 -6.95 -16.51
N GLN A 33 -4.46 -6.86 -15.49
CA GLN A 33 -4.08 -6.84 -14.07
C GLN A 33 -5.13 -7.59 -13.23
N PRO A 34 -4.83 -8.01 -12.00
CA PRO A 34 -5.83 -8.56 -11.09
C PRO A 34 -6.99 -7.59 -10.89
N ALA A 35 -8.22 -8.10 -10.82
CA ALA A 35 -9.41 -7.29 -10.59
C ALA A 35 -9.31 -6.42 -9.30
N ALA A 36 -8.57 -6.90 -8.29
CA ALA A 36 -8.34 -6.18 -7.05
C ALA A 36 -7.62 -4.83 -7.25
N ALA A 37 -6.75 -4.71 -8.25
CA ALA A 37 -6.05 -3.47 -8.58
C ALA A 37 -6.89 -2.49 -9.43
N MET A 38 -8.15 -2.82 -9.70
CA MET A 38 -9.01 -2.12 -10.64
C MET A 38 -10.39 -1.85 -10.05
N VAL A 39 -11.05 -0.81 -10.57
CA VAL A 39 -12.44 -0.50 -10.22
C VAL A 39 -13.35 -0.95 -11.36
N ARG A 40 -14.41 -1.67 -11.00
CA ARG A 40 -15.52 -1.97 -11.93
C ARG A 40 -16.45 -0.77 -11.99
N LEU A 41 -16.81 -0.38 -13.20
CA LEU A 41 -17.90 0.56 -13.47
C LEU A 41 -19.06 -0.23 -14.07
N ALA A 42 -20.21 -0.21 -13.41
CA ALA A 42 -21.43 -0.83 -13.90
C ALA A 42 -22.17 0.12 -14.84
N VAL A 43 -22.77 -0.43 -15.91
CA VAL A 43 -23.61 0.35 -16.81
C VAL A 43 -25.01 0.49 -16.22
N VAL A 44 -25.51 1.72 -16.15
CA VAL A 44 -26.89 2.03 -15.75
C VAL A 44 -27.71 2.59 -16.91
N PRO A 45 -29.05 2.46 -16.90
CA PRO A 45 -29.90 2.88 -18.02
C PRO A 45 -29.97 4.39 -18.26
N GLU A 46 -29.64 5.20 -17.26
CA GLU A 46 -29.73 6.66 -17.27
C GLU A 46 -28.41 7.30 -16.82
N ALA A 47 -28.27 8.61 -16.96
CA ALA A 47 -27.11 9.34 -16.44
C ALA A 47 -26.91 9.03 -14.94
N PRO A 48 -25.66 8.81 -14.46
CA PRO A 48 -24.38 9.09 -15.13
C PRO A 48 -23.87 8.00 -16.09
N TRP A 49 -24.70 7.00 -16.48
CA TRP A 49 -24.41 5.87 -17.38
C TRP A 49 -23.40 4.85 -16.85
N LEU A 50 -22.44 5.31 -16.05
CA LEU A 50 -21.44 4.51 -15.37
C LEU A 50 -21.43 4.85 -13.88
N VAL A 51 -21.57 3.83 -13.05
CA VAL A 51 -21.49 3.97 -11.59
C VAL A 51 -20.39 3.04 -11.06
N PRO A 52 -19.57 3.51 -10.09
CA PRO A 52 -18.61 2.65 -9.43
C PRO A 52 -19.30 1.47 -8.74
N ASP A 53 -18.78 0.27 -9.00
CA ASP A 53 -19.22 -0.96 -8.35
C ASP A 53 -18.00 -1.69 -7.79
N PRO A 54 -17.32 -1.13 -6.77
CA PRO A 54 -16.10 -1.71 -6.22
C PRO A 54 -16.33 -3.10 -5.60
N LYS A 55 -17.59 -3.45 -5.26
CA LYS A 55 -17.96 -4.76 -4.71
C LYS A 55 -18.43 -5.75 -5.79
N GLY A 56 -18.56 -5.35 -7.05
CA GLY A 56 -19.02 -6.22 -8.13
C GLY A 56 -20.46 -6.71 -7.99
N ARG A 57 -21.32 -6.00 -7.25
CA ARG A 57 -22.67 -6.45 -6.89
C ARG A 57 -23.74 -5.97 -7.85
N LEU A 58 -23.47 -4.95 -8.65
CA LEU A 58 -24.45 -4.43 -9.59
C LEU A 58 -24.56 -5.36 -10.81
N GLY A 59 -25.79 -5.81 -11.07
CA GLY A 59 -26.10 -6.63 -12.24
C GLY A 59 -25.79 -5.93 -13.56
N GLY A 60 -25.77 -6.69 -14.66
CA GLY A 60 -25.57 -6.18 -16.00
C GLY A 60 -24.11 -6.07 -16.45
N ARG A 61 -23.90 -5.43 -17.60
CA ARG A 61 -22.57 -5.23 -18.20
C ARG A 61 -21.78 -4.21 -17.37
N GLY A 62 -20.51 -4.49 -17.17
CA GLY A 62 -19.58 -3.56 -16.53
C GLY A 62 -18.26 -3.53 -17.25
N VAL A 63 -17.44 -2.54 -16.91
CA VAL A 63 -16.11 -2.32 -17.47
C VAL A 63 -15.11 -2.12 -16.34
N TRP A 64 -13.90 -2.62 -16.52
CA TRP A 64 -12.82 -2.46 -15.54
C TRP A 64 -11.87 -1.36 -15.97
N VAL A 65 -11.50 -0.49 -15.04
CA VAL A 65 -10.53 0.58 -15.27
C VAL A 65 -9.62 0.71 -14.06
N HIS A 66 -8.33 1.00 -14.27
CA HIS A 66 -7.49 1.40 -13.15
C HIS A 66 -8.00 2.72 -12.59
N PRO A 67 -8.03 2.90 -11.26
CA PRO A 67 -8.35 4.17 -10.61
C PRO A 67 -7.16 5.13 -10.76
N ARG A 68 -6.79 5.48 -11.99
CA ARG A 68 -5.68 6.39 -12.32
C ARG A 68 -6.20 7.45 -13.29
N PRO A 69 -5.93 8.75 -13.07
CA PRO A 69 -6.40 9.82 -13.95
C PRO A 69 -6.13 9.58 -15.44
N ALA A 70 -4.93 9.12 -15.82
CA ALA A 70 -4.62 8.81 -17.22
C ALA A 70 -5.49 7.68 -17.80
N CYS A 71 -5.82 6.65 -17.01
CA CYS A 71 -6.68 5.55 -17.43
C CYS A 71 -8.13 6.00 -17.59
N LEU A 72 -8.64 6.82 -16.65
CA LEU A 72 -9.98 7.38 -16.72
C LEU A 72 -10.13 8.31 -17.93
N GLN A 73 -9.15 9.19 -18.16
CA GLN A 73 -9.13 10.08 -19.31
C GLN A 73 -9.07 9.32 -20.63
N ALA A 74 -8.20 8.31 -20.74
CA ALA A 74 -8.12 7.46 -21.93
C ALA A 74 -9.42 6.68 -22.17
N ALA A 75 -10.03 6.14 -21.11
CA ALA A 75 -11.26 5.37 -21.22
C ALA A 75 -12.45 6.22 -21.68
N ALA A 76 -12.58 7.43 -21.14
CA ALA A 76 -13.66 8.37 -21.47
C ALA A 76 -13.47 9.06 -22.82
N ARG A 77 -12.28 9.64 -23.08
CA ARG A 77 -12.04 10.49 -24.26
C ARG A 77 -11.58 9.73 -25.50
N LYS A 78 -10.86 8.61 -25.33
CA LYS A 78 -10.32 7.81 -26.45
C LYS A 78 -11.18 6.57 -26.75
N GLY A 79 -12.46 6.60 -26.36
CA GLY A 79 -13.43 5.55 -26.68
C GLY A 79 -13.18 4.21 -26.01
N GLY A 80 -12.43 4.15 -24.91
CA GLY A 80 -12.21 2.90 -24.16
C GLY A 80 -13.50 2.30 -23.62
N PHE A 81 -14.38 3.13 -23.04
CA PHE A 81 -15.70 2.70 -22.60
C PHE A 81 -16.58 2.26 -23.76
N ALA A 82 -16.61 3.05 -24.85
CA ALA A 82 -17.44 2.71 -26.01
C ALA A 82 -17.09 1.34 -26.60
N ARG A 83 -15.79 1.05 -26.76
CA ARG A 83 -15.29 -0.25 -27.22
C ARG A 83 -15.64 -1.39 -26.27
N SER A 84 -15.49 -1.16 -24.97
CA SER A 84 -15.66 -2.21 -23.95
C SER A 84 -17.15 -2.54 -23.71
N LEU A 85 -18.02 -1.54 -23.80
CA LEU A 85 -19.45 -1.66 -23.50
C LEU A 85 -20.30 -1.86 -24.75
N ARG A 86 -19.72 -1.69 -25.95
CA ARG A 86 -20.41 -1.73 -27.25
C ARG A 86 -21.60 -0.75 -27.32
N ARG A 87 -21.42 0.43 -26.72
CA ARG A 87 -22.40 1.54 -26.64
C ARG A 87 -21.64 2.86 -26.52
N LYS A 88 -22.12 3.93 -27.15
CA LYS A 88 -21.60 5.29 -26.89
C LYS A 88 -21.92 5.68 -25.45
N VAL A 89 -20.89 5.96 -24.67
CA VAL A 89 -21.00 6.45 -23.29
C VAL A 89 -20.21 7.74 -23.21
N THR A 90 -20.88 8.82 -22.84
CA THR A 90 -20.26 10.12 -22.59
C THR A 90 -20.23 10.33 -21.09
N VAL A 91 -19.03 10.46 -20.53
CA VAL A 91 -18.81 10.71 -19.12
C VAL A 91 -17.65 11.68 -18.98
N ASP A 92 -17.77 12.63 -18.06
CA ASP A 92 -16.66 13.51 -17.71
C ASP A 92 -15.64 12.75 -16.83
N PRO A 93 -14.34 12.73 -17.18
CA PRO A 93 -13.34 12.01 -16.39
C PRO A 93 -13.21 12.49 -14.94
N ALA A 94 -13.38 13.79 -14.68
CA ALA A 94 -13.24 14.34 -13.33
C ALA A 94 -14.44 13.93 -12.47
N ALA A 95 -15.66 14.14 -12.96
CA ALA A 95 -16.88 13.68 -12.29
C ALA A 95 -16.86 12.16 -12.02
N LEU A 96 -16.29 11.36 -12.94
CA LEU A 96 -16.11 9.93 -12.75
C LEU A 96 -15.05 9.61 -11.68
N ALA A 97 -13.95 10.34 -11.64
CA ALA A 97 -12.94 10.20 -10.59
C ALA A 97 -13.54 10.49 -9.21
N ASP A 98 -14.29 11.59 -9.07
CA ASP A 98 -14.96 11.95 -7.82
C ASP A 98 -15.97 10.88 -7.39
N ALA A 99 -16.73 10.32 -8.34
CA ALA A 99 -17.66 9.23 -8.06
C ALA A 99 -16.92 7.98 -7.56
N ILE A 100 -15.81 7.62 -8.21
CA ILE A 100 -14.96 6.49 -7.79
C ILE A 100 -14.41 6.74 -6.39
N GLU A 101 -13.87 7.93 -6.11
CA GLU A 101 -13.34 8.27 -4.79
C GLU A 101 -14.40 8.12 -3.70
N ARG A 102 -15.59 8.69 -3.90
CA ARG A 102 -16.71 8.55 -2.95
C ARG A 102 -17.06 7.09 -2.70
N GLY A 103 -17.24 6.29 -3.76
CA GLY A 103 -17.58 4.87 -3.63
C GLY A 103 -16.50 4.04 -2.94
N LEU A 104 -15.22 4.37 -3.15
CA LEU A 104 -14.09 3.73 -2.46
C LEU A 104 -14.04 4.14 -0.99
N ARG A 105 -14.27 5.42 -0.65
CA ARG A 105 -14.33 5.90 0.74
C ARG A 105 -15.49 5.28 1.51
N GLU A 106 -16.68 5.21 0.93
CA GLU A 106 -17.84 4.52 1.51
C GLU A 106 -17.54 3.03 1.74
N ARG A 107 -16.87 2.38 0.79
CA ARG A 107 -16.42 0.99 0.97
C ARG A 107 -15.42 0.86 2.11
N LEU A 108 -14.44 1.75 2.19
CA LEU A 108 -13.43 1.74 3.26
C LEU A 108 -14.08 1.91 4.63
N GLN A 109 -14.95 2.91 4.78
CA GLN A 109 -15.72 3.14 6.01
C GLN A 109 -16.56 1.91 6.38
N GLY A 110 -17.24 1.30 5.40
CA GLY A 110 -18.02 0.08 5.64
C GLY A 110 -17.18 -1.12 6.08
N LEU A 111 -15.96 -1.29 5.54
CA LEU A 111 -15.02 -2.34 5.96
C LEU A 111 -14.54 -2.10 7.40
N VAL A 112 -14.15 -0.86 7.71
CA VAL A 112 -13.71 -0.48 9.07
C VAL A 112 -14.84 -0.70 10.07
N LEU A 113 -16.06 -0.27 9.76
CA LEU A 113 -17.22 -0.47 10.64
C LEU A 113 -17.50 -1.97 10.87
N GLY A 114 -17.44 -2.78 9.82
CA GLY A 114 -17.59 -4.24 9.92
C GLY A 114 -16.51 -4.86 10.80
N ALA A 115 -15.25 -4.50 10.57
CA ALA A 115 -14.10 -4.98 11.34
C ALA A 115 -14.19 -4.60 12.83
N ARG A 116 -14.62 -3.36 13.15
CA ARG A 116 -14.88 -2.92 14.52
C ARG A 116 -15.95 -3.75 15.20
N ARG A 117 -17.10 -3.95 14.54
CA ARG A 117 -18.22 -4.72 15.09
C ARG A 117 -17.87 -6.20 15.28
N GLY A 118 -17.01 -6.76 14.42
CA GLY A 118 -16.50 -8.12 14.55
C GLY A 118 -15.36 -8.30 15.54
N GLY A 119 -14.85 -7.22 16.15
CA GLY A 119 -13.72 -7.31 17.08
C GLY A 119 -12.37 -7.63 16.41
N HIS A 120 -12.23 -7.36 15.10
CA HIS A 120 -11.03 -7.69 14.32
C HIS A 120 -9.99 -6.57 14.27
N LEU A 121 -10.16 -5.51 15.08
CA LEU A 121 -9.28 -4.35 15.11
C LEU A 121 -8.74 -4.09 16.52
N ALA A 122 -7.42 -3.98 16.63
CA ALA A 122 -6.72 -3.46 17.80
C ALA A 122 -6.25 -2.02 17.52
N ILE A 123 -7.06 -1.05 17.92
CA ILE A 123 -6.90 0.38 17.60
C ILE A 123 -6.00 1.06 18.63
N GLY A 124 -4.98 1.80 18.15
CA GLY A 124 -4.03 2.52 18.98
C GLY A 124 -2.77 1.71 19.29
N THR A 125 -1.74 2.40 19.77
CA THR A 125 -0.38 1.85 19.89
C THR A 125 -0.29 0.64 20.82
N GLU A 126 -0.84 0.71 22.03
CA GLU A 126 -0.71 -0.37 23.01
C GLU A 126 -1.53 -1.61 22.64
N ALA A 127 -2.73 -1.41 22.09
CA ALA A 127 -3.56 -2.50 21.58
C ALA A 127 -2.88 -3.19 20.39
N ALA A 128 -2.37 -2.41 19.43
CA ALA A 128 -1.64 -2.94 18.28
C ALA A 128 -0.39 -3.71 18.70
N LYS A 129 0.43 -3.16 19.62
CA LYS A 129 1.60 -3.87 20.17
C LYS A 129 1.23 -5.20 20.82
N THR A 130 0.10 -5.26 21.51
CA THR A 130 -0.38 -6.49 22.15
C THR A 130 -0.79 -7.52 21.11
N SER A 131 -1.62 -7.14 20.14
CA SER A 131 -2.03 -8.00 19.02
C SER A 131 -0.84 -8.54 18.22
N VAL A 132 0.16 -7.69 17.99
CA VAL A 132 1.42 -8.03 17.32
C VAL A 132 2.24 -9.04 18.14
N ARG A 133 2.40 -8.83 19.46
CA ARG A 133 3.10 -9.79 20.34
C ARG A 133 2.41 -11.14 20.44
N GLU A 134 1.08 -11.15 20.38
CA GLU A 134 0.27 -12.37 20.41
C GLU A 134 0.22 -13.08 19.05
N GLY A 135 0.83 -12.53 18.00
CA GLY A 135 0.86 -13.11 16.66
C GLY A 135 -0.50 -13.11 15.95
N LYS A 136 -1.42 -12.23 16.37
CA LYS A 136 -2.77 -12.14 15.81
C LYS A 136 -2.84 -11.20 14.60
N THR A 137 -1.93 -10.23 14.51
CA THR A 137 -1.91 -9.23 13.45
C THR A 137 -1.64 -9.83 12.07
N ARG A 138 -2.53 -9.52 11.11
CA ARG A 138 -2.36 -9.81 9.67
C ARG A 138 -1.96 -8.58 8.88
N LEU A 139 -2.47 -7.42 9.30
CA LEU A 139 -2.10 -6.14 8.73
C LEU A 139 -1.88 -5.10 9.82
N LEU A 140 -0.75 -4.41 9.78
CA LEU A 140 -0.51 -3.20 10.57
C LEU A 140 -0.81 -1.97 9.70
N TRP A 141 -1.86 -1.24 10.03
CA TRP A 141 -2.21 0.02 9.36
C TRP A 141 -1.65 1.20 10.15
N VAL A 142 -0.71 1.92 9.55
CA VAL A 142 0.01 3.05 10.13
C VAL A 142 -0.39 4.35 9.42
N ALA A 143 -0.60 5.41 10.18
CA ALA A 143 -0.79 6.76 9.63
C ALA A 143 0.52 7.28 9.01
N GLU A 144 0.41 8.06 7.94
CA GLU A 144 1.55 8.65 7.23
C GLU A 144 2.37 9.60 8.12
N ASP A 145 1.71 10.35 9.00
CA ASP A 145 2.28 11.32 9.93
C ASP A 145 2.56 10.71 11.33
N ALA A 146 2.60 9.39 11.45
CA ALA A 146 2.97 8.74 12.70
C ALA A 146 4.46 8.97 13.00
N GLY A 147 4.77 9.65 14.11
CA GLY A 147 6.16 9.99 14.49
C GLY A 147 7.11 8.80 14.69
N ARG A 148 6.58 7.58 14.89
CA ARG A 148 7.35 6.32 15.01
C ARG A 148 7.06 5.33 13.88
N ARG A 149 6.68 5.82 12.70
CA ARG A 149 6.32 5.00 11.54
C ARG A 149 7.37 3.94 11.20
N HIS A 150 8.64 4.34 11.11
CA HIS A 150 9.72 3.43 10.72
C HIS A 150 9.90 2.27 11.71
N ASP A 151 9.84 2.55 13.03
CA ASP A 151 9.89 1.50 14.06
C ASP A 151 8.76 0.48 13.91
N LEU A 152 7.54 0.96 13.62
CA LEU A 152 6.35 0.14 13.46
C LEU A 152 6.43 -0.72 12.18
N GLU A 153 6.93 -0.15 11.08
CA GLU A 153 7.17 -0.87 9.83
C GLU A 153 8.19 -2.01 10.02
N HIS A 154 9.33 -1.71 10.65
CA HIS A 154 10.36 -2.71 10.97
C HIS A 154 9.83 -3.81 11.87
N GLN A 155 9.02 -3.45 12.88
CA GLN A 155 8.39 -4.42 13.76
C GLN A 155 7.42 -5.35 13.03
N ALA A 156 6.58 -4.81 12.13
CA ALA A 156 5.66 -5.60 11.32
C ALA A 156 6.41 -6.60 10.42
N GLN A 157 7.45 -6.11 9.72
CA GLN A 157 8.28 -6.95 8.84
C GLN A 157 8.95 -8.10 9.60
N ARG A 158 9.54 -7.82 10.77
CA ARG A 158 10.18 -8.84 11.62
C ARG A 158 9.24 -9.95 12.06
N LEU A 159 7.95 -9.66 12.16
CA LEU A 159 6.92 -10.58 12.63
C LEU A 159 6.11 -11.18 11.48
N GLY A 160 6.50 -10.91 10.23
CA GLY A 160 5.80 -11.41 9.04
C GLY A 160 4.40 -10.81 8.84
N SER A 161 4.07 -9.73 9.55
CA SER A 161 2.82 -9.00 9.37
C SER A 161 2.96 -8.01 8.23
N ALA A 162 1.97 -7.96 7.36
CA ALA A 162 2.02 -7.01 6.27
C ALA A 162 1.77 -5.58 6.79
N CYS A 163 2.45 -4.57 6.23
CA CYS A 163 2.29 -3.17 6.63
C CYS A 163 1.50 -2.40 5.56
N LEU A 164 0.63 -1.50 6.00
CA LEU A 164 -0.12 -0.55 5.18
C LEU A 164 0.11 0.84 5.75
N VAL A 165 0.63 1.75 4.93
CA VAL A 165 0.72 3.16 5.29
C VAL A 165 -0.24 3.95 4.44
N TRP A 166 -1.22 4.58 5.07
CA TRP A 166 -2.22 5.38 4.37
C TRP A 166 -2.97 6.29 5.34
N GLY A 167 -3.16 7.55 4.93
CA GLY A 167 -3.96 8.54 5.63
C GLY A 167 -3.25 9.16 6.83
N THR A 168 -3.77 10.28 7.33
CA THR A 168 -3.24 10.96 8.52
C THR A 168 -3.82 10.37 9.80
N ARG A 169 -3.20 10.70 10.95
CA ARG A 169 -3.73 10.35 12.27
C ARG A 169 -5.18 10.78 12.47
N ASP A 170 -5.53 11.95 11.96
CA ASP A 170 -6.89 12.49 12.04
C ASP A 170 -7.84 11.72 11.12
N THR A 171 -7.41 11.43 9.88
CA THR A 171 -8.19 10.61 8.93
C THR A 171 -8.48 9.22 9.51
N LEU A 172 -7.48 8.60 10.13
CA LEU A 172 -7.65 7.32 10.81
C LEU A 172 -8.52 7.48 12.07
N GLY A 173 -8.35 8.56 12.82
CA GLY A 173 -9.20 8.93 13.95
C GLY A 173 -10.68 8.91 13.56
N GLU A 174 -11.05 9.66 12.53
CA GLU A 174 -12.41 9.72 11.99
C GLU A 174 -12.94 8.33 11.60
N LEU A 175 -12.15 7.55 10.85
CA LEU A 175 -12.53 6.19 10.44
C LEU A 175 -12.78 5.27 11.64
N PHE A 176 -11.96 5.39 12.68
CA PHE A 176 -12.03 4.57 13.88
C PHE A 176 -12.89 5.17 15.00
N GLY A 177 -13.54 6.32 14.79
CA GLY A 177 -14.34 7.01 15.80
C GLY A 177 -13.50 7.38 17.04
N ARG A 178 -12.36 8.01 16.81
CA ARG A 178 -11.40 8.53 17.78
C ARG A 178 -10.94 9.91 17.32
N GLU A 179 -10.34 10.69 18.22
CA GLU A 179 -9.79 12.00 17.86
C GLU A 179 -8.62 11.87 16.89
N ALA A 180 -7.65 11.00 17.21
CA ALA A 180 -6.49 10.72 16.37
C ALA A 180 -5.99 9.29 16.60
N VAL A 181 -5.56 8.60 15.53
CA VAL A 181 -5.02 7.23 15.59
C VAL A 181 -3.76 7.11 14.75
N ALA A 182 -2.62 6.79 15.38
CA ALA A 182 -1.35 6.58 14.68
C ALA A 182 -1.22 5.18 14.07
N VAL A 183 -1.83 4.16 14.69
CA VAL A 183 -1.69 2.77 14.27
C VAL A 183 -2.91 1.95 14.66
N CYS A 184 -3.25 0.98 13.83
CA CYS A 184 -4.29 -0.01 14.06
C CYS A 184 -3.81 -1.37 13.55
N ALA A 185 -3.90 -2.41 14.36
CA ALA A 185 -3.67 -3.78 13.92
C ALA A 185 -5.00 -4.42 13.49
N VAL A 186 -4.98 -5.11 12.35
CA VAL A 186 -6.10 -5.87 11.78
C VAL A 186 -5.77 -7.35 11.93
N GLU A 187 -6.65 -8.09 12.58
CA GLU A 187 -6.40 -9.49 12.99
C GLU A 187 -7.01 -10.51 12.01
N ASP A 188 -7.92 -10.07 11.14
CA ASP A 188 -8.55 -10.91 10.13
C ASP A 188 -7.87 -10.74 8.76
N GLU A 189 -7.58 -11.87 8.10
CA GLU A 189 -6.88 -11.93 6.82
C GLU A 189 -7.70 -11.34 5.67
N GLY A 190 -9.01 -11.64 5.62
CA GLY A 190 -9.88 -11.15 4.56
C GLY A 190 -10.12 -9.65 4.64
N LEU A 191 -10.27 -9.12 5.86
CA LEU A 191 -10.35 -7.69 6.12
C LEU A 191 -9.02 -7.01 5.81
N ALA A 192 -7.88 -7.60 6.17
CA ALA A 192 -6.56 -7.08 5.82
C ALA A 192 -6.38 -6.93 4.29
N GLU A 193 -6.71 -7.97 3.52
CA GLU A 193 -6.66 -7.93 2.05
C GLU A 193 -7.63 -6.88 1.48
N ALA A 194 -8.86 -6.84 1.98
CA ALA A 194 -9.87 -5.89 1.52
C ALA A 194 -9.52 -4.43 1.83
N LEU A 195 -8.95 -4.15 3.00
CA LEU A 195 -8.48 -2.82 3.40
C LEU A 195 -7.30 -2.38 2.54
N ARG A 196 -6.29 -3.23 2.35
CA ARG A 196 -5.16 -2.95 1.45
C ARG A 196 -5.64 -2.63 0.04
N GLY A 197 -6.53 -3.45 -0.51
CA GLY A 197 -7.02 -3.26 -1.87
C GLY A 197 -7.75 -1.93 -2.06
N VAL A 198 -8.61 -1.53 -1.11
CA VAL A 198 -9.34 -0.25 -1.23
C VAL A 198 -8.44 0.97 -1.01
N THR A 199 -7.46 0.90 -0.10
CA THR A 199 -6.51 2.02 0.12
C THR A 199 -5.54 2.18 -1.04
N GLU A 200 -5.05 1.09 -1.63
CA GLU A 200 -4.23 1.12 -2.85
C GLU A 200 -4.98 1.77 -4.03
N GLN A 201 -6.27 1.46 -4.18
CA GLN A 201 -7.13 2.09 -5.18
C GLN A 201 -7.31 3.59 -4.93
N LEU A 202 -7.45 4.02 -3.66
CA LEU A 202 -7.55 5.43 -3.29
C LEU A 202 -6.23 6.18 -3.53
N SER A 203 -5.08 5.60 -3.18
CA SER A 203 -3.75 6.19 -3.44
C SER A 203 -3.49 6.35 -4.93
N SER A 204 -3.77 5.31 -5.72
CA SER A 204 -3.62 5.33 -7.18
C SER A 204 -4.41 6.45 -7.85
N LEU A 205 -5.55 6.83 -7.26
CA LEU A 205 -6.40 7.89 -7.78
C LEU A 205 -5.78 9.28 -7.58
N ARG A 206 -5.02 9.47 -6.48
CA ARG A 206 -4.37 10.73 -6.09
C ARG A 206 -2.99 10.95 -6.74
N GLU A 207 -2.20 9.90 -6.90
CA GLU A 207 -0.77 9.97 -7.28
C GLU A 207 -0.48 10.71 -8.60
N GLN A 208 -1.42 10.79 -9.54
CA GLN A 208 -1.17 11.50 -10.82
C GLN A 208 -1.54 12.99 -10.82
N GLU A 209 -2.10 13.53 -9.74
CA GLU A 209 -2.26 14.99 -9.63
C GLU A 209 -0.92 15.69 -9.37
N GLY A 210 0.02 15.03 -8.68
CA GLY A 210 1.34 15.55 -8.34
C GLY A 210 2.42 15.45 -9.44
N LEU A 211 2.24 14.56 -10.43
CA LEU A 211 3.23 14.30 -11.49
C LEU A 211 3.04 15.15 -12.77
N ARG A 212 2.37 16.30 -12.68
CA ARG A 212 2.25 17.25 -13.82
C ARG A 212 3.56 17.97 -14.19
N GLY A 213 4.70 17.56 -13.63
CA GLY A 213 6.04 17.94 -14.09
C GLY A 213 6.97 16.72 -14.13
N GLY A 214 7.00 15.98 -15.23
CA GLY A 214 7.99 14.90 -15.44
C GLY A 214 7.44 13.74 -16.26
N GLY A 215 7.93 13.60 -17.48
CA GLY A 215 7.42 12.66 -18.49
C GLY A 215 7.67 11.17 -18.22
N ALA A 216 6.97 10.37 -19.04
CA ALA A 216 7.16 8.95 -19.31
C ALA A 216 7.02 7.96 -18.14
N SER A 217 5.81 7.40 -17.99
CA SER A 217 5.55 6.22 -17.17
C SER A 217 6.17 4.96 -17.85
N PRO A 218 7.04 4.18 -17.16
CA PRO A 218 7.60 2.95 -17.71
C PRO A 218 6.62 1.81 -17.41
N HIS A 219 5.63 1.60 -18.27
CA HIS A 219 4.93 0.33 -18.30
C HIS A 219 5.71 -0.62 -19.20
N ASN A 220 6.65 -1.35 -18.59
CA ASN A 220 7.35 -2.46 -19.22
C ASN A 220 6.31 -3.50 -19.67
N GLY A 221 6.05 -3.52 -20.98
CA GLY A 221 5.24 -4.55 -21.61
C GLY A 221 6.03 -5.86 -21.58
N THR A 222 5.48 -6.86 -20.90
CA THR A 222 5.92 -8.25 -20.99
C THR A 222 5.71 -8.76 -22.42
N ARG A 223 6.66 -8.45 -23.32
CA ARG A 223 6.83 -9.17 -24.58
C ARG A 223 7.42 -10.53 -24.23
N ARG A 224 6.63 -11.58 -24.48
CA ARG A 224 7.13 -12.96 -24.48
C ARG A 224 8.28 -13.08 -25.48
N ALA A 225 9.50 -13.25 -25.00
CA ALA A 225 10.63 -13.70 -25.79
C ALA A 225 10.47 -15.20 -26.08
N ARG A 226 10.70 -15.58 -27.34
CA ARG A 226 10.78 -16.99 -27.78
C ARG A 226 12.17 -17.54 -27.38
N PRO A 227 12.30 -18.84 -27.04
CA PRO A 227 13.59 -19.40 -26.67
C PRO A 227 14.42 -19.69 -27.92
N GLY A 228 15.70 -19.30 -27.89
CA GLY A 228 16.64 -19.60 -28.97
C GLY A 228 18.04 -19.14 -28.65
N HIS A 229 18.90 -20.13 -28.42
CA HIS A 229 20.36 -20.09 -28.44
C HIS A 229 21.13 -19.64 -27.18
N ARG A 230 22.09 -20.52 -26.89
CA ARG A 230 22.93 -20.75 -25.73
C ARG A 230 24.34 -20.34 -26.14
N GLU A 231 24.99 -19.48 -25.36
CA GLU A 231 26.46 -19.29 -25.27
C GLU A 231 26.69 -18.23 -24.17
N ALA A 232 27.13 -18.64 -22.97
CA ALA A 232 28.53 -18.68 -22.54
C ALA A 232 29.17 -17.29 -22.45
N LEU A 233 29.31 -16.76 -21.23
CA LEU A 233 30.56 -16.13 -20.80
C LEU A 233 30.66 -16.13 -19.27
N GLU A 234 31.77 -16.66 -18.80
CA GLU A 234 32.19 -16.83 -17.42
C GLU A 234 32.77 -15.53 -16.84
N SER A 235 32.80 -15.52 -15.50
CA SER A 235 33.81 -14.88 -14.65
C SER A 235 33.75 -13.35 -14.46
N HIS A 236 33.54 -12.92 -13.22
CA HIS A 236 34.63 -12.40 -12.37
C HIS A 236 34.10 -12.19 -10.94
N VAL A 237 34.77 -12.85 -10.00
CA VAL A 237 34.60 -12.76 -8.55
C VAL A 237 35.73 -11.87 -8.03
N ALA A 238 35.38 -10.85 -7.25
CA ALA A 238 36.25 -10.13 -6.31
C ALA A 238 35.27 -9.67 -5.21
N ASP A 239 35.21 -10.28 -4.02
CA ASP A 239 36.21 -10.35 -2.94
C ASP A 239 36.86 -8.99 -2.67
N ASP A 240 36.41 -8.34 -1.61
CA ASP A 240 37.26 -7.50 -0.77
C ASP A 240 36.62 -7.41 0.63
N ARG A 241 37.25 -8.11 1.56
CA ARG A 241 37.07 -7.99 3.01
C ARG A 241 37.87 -6.77 3.55
N GLU A 242 37.43 -6.33 4.72
CA GLU A 242 38.02 -5.42 5.75
C GLU A 242 39.56 -5.34 5.74
N ASP A 243 40.24 -4.23 6.05
CA ASP A 243 40.36 -3.47 7.33
C ASP A 243 41.58 -2.48 7.11
N PRO A 244 42.19 -1.73 8.08
CA PRO A 244 41.78 -1.10 9.34
C PRO A 244 42.25 0.39 9.50
N ALA A 245 42.10 0.91 10.72
CA ALA A 245 42.38 2.23 11.29
C ALA A 245 43.78 2.88 11.14
N VAL A 246 43.80 4.23 11.24
CA VAL A 246 44.90 5.11 11.72
C VAL A 246 44.23 6.39 12.30
N THR A 247 43.98 6.58 13.61
CA THR A 247 44.83 7.15 14.71
C THR A 247 45.80 8.25 14.27
N GLY A 248 45.87 9.48 14.80
CA GLY A 248 45.37 10.08 16.03
C GLY A 248 46.05 11.45 16.26
N HIS A 249 46.03 11.88 17.53
CA HIS A 249 46.68 13.04 18.18
C HIS A 249 45.90 14.37 18.20
N GLU A 250 45.29 14.80 19.32
CA GLU A 250 45.84 15.27 20.63
C GLU A 250 46.57 16.62 20.51
N ALA A 251 46.48 17.63 21.38
CA ALA A 251 45.86 17.90 22.69
C ALA A 251 45.90 19.45 22.90
N ARG A 252 45.15 20.12 23.81
CA ARG A 252 45.46 20.42 25.24
C ARG A 252 44.46 21.51 25.71
N GLU A 253 43.64 21.28 26.73
CA GLU A 253 43.78 21.71 28.15
C GLU A 253 43.67 23.23 28.44
N ALA A 254 42.52 23.63 29.04
CA ALA A 254 42.23 24.33 30.34
C ALA A 254 43.20 25.44 30.88
N PRO A 255 42.87 26.29 31.91
CA PRO A 255 41.79 26.16 32.90
C PRO A 255 41.12 27.47 33.48
N SER A 256 40.10 27.25 34.32
CA SER A 256 39.77 27.90 35.64
C SER A 256 39.61 29.43 35.82
N ALA A 257 38.46 29.85 36.40
CA ALA A 257 38.32 30.67 37.63
C ALA A 257 36.87 31.22 37.73
N ALA A 258 36.05 30.83 38.73
CA ALA A 258 35.89 31.42 40.06
C ALA A 258 34.89 32.61 40.17
N GLY A 259 33.91 32.50 41.08
CA GLY A 259 33.35 33.69 41.78
C GLY A 259 31.84 33.76 42.07
N ARG A 260 31.46 33.38 43.31
CA ARG A 260 30.58 34.09 44.31
C ARG A 260 29.23 34.72 43.85
N ARG A 261 28.07 34.28 44.38
CA ARG A 261 27.33 34.64 45.64
C ARG A 261 26.54 35.98 45.61
N THR A 262 25.38 35.98 46.32
CA THR A 262 24.42 37.05 46.73
C THR A 262 23.35 37.47 45.69
N GLY A 263 22.05 37.68 45.94
CA GLY A 263 21.15 37.76 47.14
C GLY A 263 19.67 37.71 46.66
N SER A 264 18.69 37.13 47.38
CA SER A 264 17.79 37.73 48.41
C SER A 264 16.94 38.95 47.98
N GLU A 265 15.63 38.71 47.86
CA GLU A 265 14.44 39.51 48.31
C GLU A 265 14.12 40.95 47.84
N HIS A 266 12.79 41.20 47.80
CA HIS A 266 11.98 42.40 47.46
C HIS A 266 11.67 42.56 45.96
N GLU A 267 10.41 42.60 45.51
CA GLU A 267 9.21 43.32 46.01
C GLU A 267 7.91 42.56 45.65
#